data_AF-A0A5E4HFJ2-F1
#
_entry.id   AF-A0A5E4HFJ2-F1
#
_cell.length_a   1.000
_cell.length_b   1.000
_cell.length_c   1.000
_cell.angle_alpha   90.00
_cell.angle_beta   90.00
_cell.angle_gamma   90.00
#
_symmetry.space_group_name_H-M   'P 1'
#
loop_
_entity.id
_entity.type
_entity.pdbx_description
1 polymer ?
#
loop_
_entity_poly.entity_id
_entity_poly.type
_entity_poly.pdbx_seq_one_letter_code
_entity_poly.pdbx_strand_id
1 'polypeptide(L)'
;MTDTEIPPAIEGRTSHLKGKDKEAFIAAYRKAEMPPGEAVGTIAAQSIGEPGTQMTLRTFHYAGVVELSVPLGLPRLIEIIDAKHAPKNALMTIYLDEEHRSDKAKAQKVADSINEKFLGQVATFNIDLKTATLYIETEDLHAKEYLEKFEDVKKIRKGYEFHASLADLQKAKTKLGAKRLAGVKDIRRTFVRKQDDEFIIYTEGSNLKSVLSHEAVDRKRTTTNDIYQIYEVLGIEAARNAIIVESKKVLDDQSLDVDIRHMMIVADRMTVTGDLQAVGRQGISGSKGSVLARAAFEETERHILNAAIYGEVDTLRGVAENIIIGQSVPVGTGTVELGIKLDSIGKKKE
;
A
#
# COMPACT_ATOMS: atom_id res chain seq x y z
N MET A 1 -1.93 -4.37 -38.53
CA MET A 1 -3.36 -4.54 -38.18
C MET A 1 -4.16 -3.92 -39.31
N THR A 2 -4.96 -4.72 -39.99
CA THR A 2 -5.84 -4.30 -41.08
C THR A 2 -6.89 -3.31 -40.56
N ASP A 3 -7.16 -2.28 -41.35
CA ASP A 3 -7.90 -1.05 -41.05
C ASP A 3 -9.39 -1.21 -40.65
N THR A 4 -9.83 -2.40 -40.25
CA THR A 4 -11.24 -2.75 -40.01
C THR A 4 -11.49 -3.63 -38.78
N GLU A 5 -10.45 -4.06 -38.06
CA GLU A 5 -10.61 -4.99 -36.94
C GLU A 5 -10.77 -4.26 -35.61
N ILE A 6 -11.84 -4.58 -34.88
CA ILE A 6 -12.04 -4.18 -33.49
C ILE A 6 -11.01 -4.94 -32.65
N PRO A 7 -10.33 -4.30 -31.68
CA PRO A 7 -9.42 -5.01 -30.81
C PRO A 7 -10.10 -6.22 -30.16
N PRO A 8 -9.43 -7.39 -30.08
CA PRO A 8 -10.03 -8.63 -29.56
C PRO A 8 -10.57 -8.48 -28.13
N ALA A 9 -10.05 -7.52 -27.35
CA ALA A 9 -10.53 -7.19 -26.01
C ALA A 9 -11.94 -6.57 -25.96
N ILE A 10 -12.43 -5.97 -27.06
CA ILE A 10 -13.70 -5.22 -27.12
C ILE A 10 -14.72 -5.91 -28.04
N GLU A 11 -14.30 -6.94 -28.76
CA GLU A 11 -15.12 -7.70 -29.70
C GLU A 11 -16.36 -8.31 -29.04
N GLY A 12 -16.22 -8.86 -27.82
CA GLY A 12 -17.35 -9.40 -27.06
C GLY A 12 -18.41 -8.35 -26.68
N ARG A 13 -17.98 -7.11 -26.40
CA ARG A 13 -18.86 -6.00 -26.00
C ARG A 13 -19.52 -5.28 -27.16
N THR A 14 -19.06 -5.49 -28.39
CA THR A 14 -19.54 -4.79 -29.61
C THR A 14 -20.36 -5.70 -30.54
N SER A 15 -20.53 -6.97 -30.16
CA SER A 15 -21.28 -8.00 -30.88
C SER A 15 -22.75 -7.65 -31.18
N HIS A 16 -23.35 -6.77 -30.39
CA HIS A 16 -24.75 -6.33 -30.56
C HIS A 16 -24.92 -5.12 -31.49
N LEU A 17 -23.83 -4.40 -31.83
CA LEU A 17 -23.86 -3.22 -32.70
C LEU A 17 -23.84 -3.66 -34.17
N LYS A 18 -24.80 -3.18 -34.97
CA LYS A 18 -24.93 -3.51 -36.40
C LYS A 18 -24.93 -2.26 -37.27
N GLY A 19 -24.41 -2.39 -38.49
CA GLY A 19 -24.46 -1.35 -39.52
C GLY A 19 -23.76 -0.05 -39.11
N LYS A 20 -24.47 1.08 -39.26
CA LYS A 20 -23.94 2.43 -39.04
C LYS A 20 -23.48 2.70 -37.61
N ASP A 21 -24.10 2.09 -36.60
CA ASP A 21 -23.73 2.31 -35.20
C ASP A 21 -22.37 1.69 -34.88
N LYS A 22 -22.05 0.55 -35.52
CA LYS A 22 -20.74 -0.09 -35.40
C LYS A 22 -19.65 0.77 -36.03
N GLU A 23 -19.91 1.34 -37.20
CA GLU A 23 -18.96 2.24 -37.88
C GLU A 23 -18.74 3.53 -37.09
N ALA A 24 -19.82 4.13 -36.57
CA ALA A 24 -19.74 5.31 -35.71
C ALA A 24 -18.95 5.02 -34.42
N PHE A 25 -19.16 3.86 -33.80
CA PHE A 25 -18.39 3.42 -32.64
C PHE A 25 -16.91 3.26 -32.95
N ILE A 26 -16.56 2.58 -34.05
CA ILE A 26 -15.14 2.39 -34.44
C ILE A 26 -14.47 3.74 -34.72
N ALA A 27 -15.16 4.66 -35.41
CA ALA A 27 -14.66 6.00 -35.67
C ALA A 27 -14.43 6.79 -34.35
N ALA A 28 -15.37 6.71 -33.40
CA ALA A 28 -15.23 7.35 -32.09
C ALA A 28 -14.10 6.71 -31.26
N TYR A 29 -13.97 5.38 -31.30
CA TYR A 29 -12.91 4.65 -30.61
C TYR A 29 -11.52 5.05 -31.12
N ARG A 30 -11.31 5.06 -32.44
CA ARG A 30 -10.04 5.50 -33.05
C ARG A 30 -9.70 6.95 -32.71
N LYS A 31 -10.71 7.82 -32.66
CA LYS A 31 -10.51 9.21 -32.24
C LYS A 31 -10.14 9.33 -30.76
N ALA A 32 -10.53 8.35 -29.94
CA ALA A 32 -10.22 8.29 -28.51
C ALA A 32 -8.91 7.56 -28.18
N GLU A 33 -8.25 6.94 -29.16
CA GLU A 33 -6.92 6.36 -28.97
C GLU A 33 -5.90 7.44 -28.63
N MET A 34 -4.99 7.13 -27.69
CA MET A 34 -3.95 8.08 -27.30
C MET A 34 -2.94 8.28 -28.43
N PRO A 35 -2.62 9.52 -28.82
CA PRO A 35 -1.59 9.80 -29.81
C PRO A 35 -0.22 9.25 -29.37
N PRO A 36 0.52 8.58 -30.28
CA PRO A 36 1.88 8.15 -29.97
C PRO A 36 2.79 9.35 -29.73
N GLY A 37 3.74 9.21 -28.81
CA GLY A 37 4.68 10.28 -28.43
C GLY A 37 4.21 11.18 -27.30
N GLU A 38 2.96 11.04 -26.83
CA GLU A 38 2.44 11.83 -25.72
C GLU A 38 3.20 11.57 -24.40
N ALA A 39 3.44 12.62 -23.61
CA ALA A 39 4.21 12.54 -22.37
C ALA A 39 3.35 12.07 -21.19
N VAL A 40 2.77 10.88 -21.31
CA VAL A 40 1.79 10.32 -20.35
C VAL A 40 2.30 10.26 -18.91
N GLY A 41 3.61 10.04 -18.72
CA GLY A 41 4.22 10.03 -17.38
C GLY A 41 4.19 11.39 -16.70
N THR A 42 4.45 12.47 -17.45
CA THR A 42 4.41 13.84 -16.94
C THR A 42 2.98 14.24 -16.60
N ILE A 43 2.03 13.93 -17.48
CA ILE A 43 0.60 14.22 -17.26
C ILE A 43 0.10 13.46 -16.03
N ALA A 44 0.39 12.15 -15.93
CA ALA A 44 0.00 11.36 -14.77
C ALA A 44 0.58 11.92 -13.47
N ALA A 45 1.86 12.28 -13.45
CA ALA A 45 2.49 12.87 -12.26
C ALA A 45 1.83 14.21 -11.86
N GLN A 46 1.49 15.06 -12.83
CA GLN A 46 0.79 16.32 -12.59
C GLN A 46 -0.63 16.10 -12.07
N SER A 47 -1.41 15.22 -12.71
CA SER A 47 -2.79 14.93 -12.33
C SER A 47 -2.91 14.29 -10.94
N ILE A 48 -1.91 13.51 -10.53
CA ILE A 48 -1.85 12.93 -9.17
C ILE A 48 -1.37 13.97 -8.15
N GLY A 49 -0.47 14.87 -8.56
CA GLY A 49 0.13 15.88 -7.67
C GLY A 49 -0.72 17.13 -7.44
N GLU A 50 -1.47 17.58 -8.46
CA GLU A 50 -2.31 18.78 -8.40
C GLU A 50 -3.31 18.76 -7.22
N PRO A 51 -4.04 17.65 -6.97
CA PRO A 51 -4.95 17.58 -5.85
C PRO A 51 -4.28 17.63 -4.47
N GLY A 52 -2.98 17.32 -4.38
CA GLY A 52 -2.24 17.32 -3.11
C GLY A 52 -2.32 18.67 -2.36
N THR A 53 -2.31 19.77 -3.10
CA THR A 53 -2.48 21.12 -2.52
C THR A 53 -3.84 21.30 -1.86
N GLN A 54 -4.89 20.71 -2.44
CA GLN A 54 -6.26 20.80 -1.94
C GLN A 54 -6.52 19.83 -0.77
N MET A 55 -5.91 18.65 -0.80
CA MET A 55 -6.06 17.61 0.22
C MET A 55 -5.52 18.05 1.60
N THR A 56 -4.50 18.91 1.60
CA THR A 56 -3.87 19.40 2.83
C THR A 56 -4.86 20.18 3.72
N LEU A 57 -5.86 20.84 3.12
CA LEU A 57 -6.86 21.64 3.85
C LEU A 57 -8.10 20.83 4.27
N ARG A 58 -8.50 19.80 3.51
CA ARG A 58 -9.76 19.03 3.75
C ARG A 58 -9.65 17.94 4.81
N THR A 59 -8.44 17.49 5.13
CA THR A 59 -8.21 16.31 6.00
C THR A 59 -8.64 16.54 7.46
N PHE A 60 -8.70 17.80 7.94
CA PHE A 60 -8.99 18.10 9.35
C PHE A 60 -10.48 18.04 9.74
N HIS A 61 -11.41 18.07 8.77
CA HIS A 61 -12.84 18.09 9.07
C HIS A 61 -13.47 16.70 9.27
N TYR A 62 -12.80 15.63 8.81
CA TYR A 62 -13.32 14.25 8.88
C TYR A 62 -12.85 13.43 10.09
N ALA A 63 -11.89 13.95 10.85
CA ALA A 63 -11.30 13.26 12.01
C ALA A 63 -12.30 12.95 13.16
N GLY A 64 -13.52 13.50 13.10
CA GLY A 64 -14.56 13.29 14.12
C GLY A 64 -15.56 12.16 13.84
N VAL A 65 -15.56 11.56 12.64
CA VAL A 65 -16.61 10.60 12.22
C VAL A 65 -16.12 9.15 12.12
N VAL A 66 -14.81 8.95 12.00
CA VAL A 66 -14.22 7.62 11.83
C VAL A 66 -13.67 7.13 13.18
N GLU A 67 -14.28 6.11 13.78
CA GLU A 67 -13.79 5.49 15.04
C GLU A 67 -12.39 4.86 14.90
N LEU A 68 -11.95 4.59 13.67
CA LEU A 68 -10.62 4.08 13.35
C LEU A 68 -9.70 5.22 12.92
N SER A 69 -8.47 5.23 13.45
CA SER A 69 -7.39 6.15 13.05
C SER A 69 -6.87 5.82 11.65
N VAL A 70 -7.72 5.90 10.62
CA VAL A 70 -7.33 5.71 9.22
C VAL A 70 -6.41 6.87 8.82
N PRO A 71 -5.24 6.61 8.22
CA PRO A 71 -4.43 7.67 7.65
C PRO A 71 -5.20 8.25 6.46
N LEU A 72 -5.70 9.47 6.60
CA LEU A 72 -6.52 10.17 5.60
C LEU A 72 -5.68 11.19 4.82
N GLY A 73 -6.08 11.41 3.57
CA GLY A 73 -5.59 12.53 2.75
C GLY A 73 -4.21 12.33 2.13
N LEU A 74 -3.51 13.43 1.89
CA LEU A 74 -2.21 13.46 1.20
C LEU A 74 -1.10 12.66 1.92
N PRO A 75 -0.97 12.68 3.26
CA PRO A 75 0.07 11.90 3.94
C PRO A 75 -0.01 10.41 3.60
N ARG A 76 -1.22 9.87 3.44
CA ARG A 76 -1.42 8.48 3.05
C ARG A 76 -0.97 8.20 1.62
N LEU A 77 -1.30 9.09 0.69
CA LEU A 77 -0.86 8.98 -0.69
C LEU A 77 0.68 8.99 -0.79
N ILE A 78 1.35 9.84 0.00
CA ILE A 78 2.82 9.88 0.09
C ILE A 78 3.36 8.54 0.63
N GLU A 79 2.77 7.98 1.68
CA GLU A 79 3.20 6.68 2.22
C GLU A 79 3.12 5.54 1.19
N ILE A 80 2.10 5.55 0.34
CA ILE A 80 1.91 4.57 -0.72
C ILE A 80 2.99 4.75 -1.81
N ILE A 81 3.16 5.97 -2.31
CA ILE A 81 4.11 6.31 -3.38
C ILE A 81 5.57 6.10 -2.95
N ASP A 82 5.88 6.33 -1.67
CA ASP A 82 7.19 6.08 -1.08
C ASP A 82 7.42 4.60 -0.72
N ALA A 83 6.45 3.71 -0.97
CA ALA A 83 6.55 2.28 -0.68
C ALA A 83 7.09 1.98 0.73
N LYS A 84 6.57 2.66 1.76
CA LYS A 84 7.07 2.49 3.12
C LYS A 84 6.84 1.07 3.64
N HIS A 85 7.89 0.46 4.20
CA HIS A 85 7.85 -0.87 4.80
C HIS A 85 6.85 -1.03 5.96
N ALA A 86 6.61 0.03 6.74
CA ALA A 86 5.70 -0.01 7.87
C ALA A 86 4.87 1.29 7.91
N PRO A 87 3.61 1.27 7.44
CA PRO A 87 2.73 2.43 7.55
C PRO A 87 2.38 2.70 9.01
N LYS A 88 2.24 3.99 9.39
CA LYS A 88 2.02 4.38 10.79
C LYS A 88 0.73 3.81 11.37
N ASN A 89 -0.32 3.81 10.55
CA ASN A 89 -1.66 3.33 10.90
C ASN A 89 -2.03 2.19 9.95
N ALA A 90 -1.38 1.04 10.16
CA ALA A 90 -1.74 -0.18 9.47
C ALA A 90 -3.14 -0.64 9.89
N LEU A 91 -3.94 -1.05 8.93
CA LEU A 91 -5.29 -1.57 9.10
C LEU A 91 -5.47 -2.81 8.22
N MET A 92 -6.20 -3.78 8.73
CA MET A 92 -6.68 -4.90 7.91
C MET A 92 -8.19 -4.98 7.95
N THR A 93 -8.75 -5.42 6.82
CA THR A 93 -10.16 -5.79 6.69
C THR A 93 -10.21 -7.30 6.48
N ILE A 94 -10.62 -8.02 7.51
CA ILE A 94 -10.67 -9.48 7.54
C ILE A 94 -12.11 -9.90 7.25
N TYR A 95 -12.28 -10.67 6.19
CA TYR A 95 -13.55 -11.28 5.84
C TYR A 95 -13.60 -12.68 6.46
N LEU A 96 -14.78 -13.07 6.92
CA LEU A 96 -15.03 -14.39 7.49
C LEU A 96 -15.63 -15.31 6.43
N ASP A 97 -15.36 -16.61 6.58
CA ASP A 97 -15.95 -17.67 5.76
C ASP A 97 -17.47 -17.74 5.91
N GLU A 98 -18.13 -18.40 4.95
CA GLU A 98 -19.59 -18.50 4.84
C GLU A 98 -20.27 -18.98 6.14
N GLU A 99 -19.61 -19.85 6.92
CA GLU A 99 -20.13 -20.40 8.20
C GLU A 99 -20.05 -19.43 9.39
N HIS A 100 -19.14 -18.45 9.33
CA HIS A 100 -18.82 -17.52 10.42
C HIS A 100 -19.32 -16.09 10.15
N ARG A 101 -19.68 -15.81 8.90
CA ARG A 101 -20.12 -14.52 8.37
C ARG A 101 -21.43 -14.00 8.94
N SER A 102 -22.36 -14.88 9.31
CA SER A 102 -23.72 -14.50 9.77
C SER A 102 -23.87 -14.43 11.29
N ASP A 103 -22.94 -15.03 12.04
CA ASP A 103 -23.04 -15.16 13.50
C ASP A 103 -22.13 -14.17 14.24
N LYS A 104 -22.72 -13.16 14.89
CA LYS A 104 -21.99 -12.16 15.69
C LYS A 104 -21.11 -12.79 16.78
N ALA A 105 -21.60 -13.83 17.45
CA ALA A 105 -20.88 -14.48 18.55
C ALA A 105 -19.64 -15.24 18.05
N LYS A 106 -19.70 -15.84 16.86
CA LYS A 106 -18.56 -16.52 16.25
C LYS A 106 -17.53 -15.50 15.74
N ALA A 107 -18.00 -14.45 15.07
CA ALA A 107 -17.14 -13.35 14.63
C ALA A 107 -16.38 -12.71 15.80
N GLN A 108 -17.04 -12.51 16.95
CA GLN A 108 -16.39 -11.99 18.14
C GLN A 108 -15.32 -12.94 18.70
N LYS A 109 -15.59 -14.26 18.72
CA LYS A 109 -14.59 -15.25 19.15
C LYS A 109 -13.34 -15.24 18.26
N VAL A 110 -13.53 -15.09 16.95
CA VAL A 110 -12.42 -14.97 15.98
C VAL A 110 -11.68 -13.65 16.16
N ALA A 111 -12.39 -12.55 16.43
CA ALA A 111 -11.75 -11.28 16.75
C ALA A 111 -10.91 -11.39 18.03
N ASP A 112 -11.43 -12.04 19.08
CA ASP A 112 -10.73 -12.24 20.34
C ASP A 112 -9.52 -13.18 20.21
N SER A 113 -9.53 -14.13 19.28
CA SER A 113 -8.38 -15.02 19.00
C SER A 113 -7.29 -14.32 18.18
N ILE A 114 -7.65 -13.37 17.32
CA ILE A 114 -6.72 -12.60 16.50
C ILE A 114 -6.07 -11.46 17.31
N ASN A 115 -6.84 -10.85 18.23
CA ASN A 115 -6.40 -9.72 19.03
C ASN A 115 -5.18 -10.04 19.91
N GLU A 116 -4.13 -9.23 19.81
CA GLU A 116 -2.91 -9.41 20.59
C GLU A 116 -3.13 -9.02 22.05
N LYS A 117 -3.14 -10.02 22.93
CA LYS A 117 -3.26 -9.81 24.38
C LYS A 117 -1.90 -9.81 25.04
N PHE A 118 -1.53 -8.67 25.62
CA PHE A 118 -0.39 -8.57 26.53
C PHE A 118 -0.84 -8.78 27.98
N LEU A 119 0.00 -9.43 28.78
CA LEU A 119 -0.28 -9.59 30.21
C LEU A 119 -0.39 -8.22 30.91
N GLY A 120 0.30 -7.19 30.41
CA GLY A 120 0.15 -5.79 30.87
C GLY A 120 -1.26 -5.19 30.76
N GLN A 121 -2.07 -5.65 29.79
CA GLN A 121 -3.42 -5.12 29.54
C GLN A 121 -4.50 -5.94 30.25
N VAL A 122 -4.20 -7.20 30.54
CA VAL A 122 -5.15 -8.18 31.10
C VAL A 122 -4.95 -8.35 32.61
N ALA A 123 -3.78 -7.95 33.14
CA ALA A 123 -3.42 -8.13 34.54
C ALA A 123 -3.18 -6.80 35.27
N THR A 124 -3.80 -6.64 36.44
CA THR A 124 -3.43 -5.61 37.40
C THR A 124 -2.24 -6.08 38.23
N PHE A 125 -1.11 -5.37 38.08
CA PHE A 125 0.12 -5.64 38.82
C PHE A 125 0.23 -4.69 40.02
N ASN A 126 -0.13 -5.19 41.21
CA ASN A 126 0.03 -4.47 42.47
C ASN A 126 1.31 -4.93 43.17
N ILE A 127 2.20 -3.98 43.48
CA ILE A 127 3.42 -4.26 44.25
C ILE A 127 3.20 -3.78 45.67
N ASP A 128 3.27 -4.69 46.63
CA ASP A 128 3.31 -4.33 48.04
C ASP A 128 4.75 -4.06 48.49
N LEU A 129 5.01 -2.80 48.86
CA LEU A 129 6.33 -2.33 49.31
C LEU A 129 6.75 -2.92 50.67
N LYS A 130 5.79 -3.38 51.47
CA LYS A 130 6.03 -3.91 52.83
C LYS A 130 6.44 -5.38 52.84
N THR A 131 5.88 -6.17 51.94
CA THR A 131 6.11 -7.63 51.85
C THR A 131 6.98 -8.02 50.65
N ALA A 132 7.37 -7.05 49.82
CA ALA A 132 8.09 -7.29 48.56
C ALA A 132 7.40 -8.37 47.72
N THR A 133 6.08 -8.25 47.61
CA THR A 133 5.22 -9.17 46.84
C THR A 133 4.58 -8.45 45.68
N LEU A 134 4.60 -9.08 44.51
CA LEU A 134 3.84 -8.64 43.34
C LEU A 134 2.61 -9.53 43.21
N TYR A 135 1.44 -8.92 43.37
CA TYR A 135 0.13 -9.51 43.13
C TYR A 135 -0.28 -9.27 41.68
N ILE A 136 -0.61 -10.36 40.99
CA ILE A 136 -1.16 -10.32 39.64
C ILE A 136 -2.60 -10.80 39.71
N GLU A 137 -3.55 -9.88 39.53
CA GLU A 137 -4.97 -10.20 39.39
C GLU A 137 -5.31 -10.26 37.90
N THR A 138 -5.83 -11.41 37.45
CA THR A 138 -6.28 -11.62 36.05
C THR A 138 -7.60 -12.37 36.03
N GLU A 139 -8.55 -11.90 35.23
CA GLU A 139 -9.83 -12.59 35.01
C GLU A 139 -9.79 -13.53 33.78
N ASP A 140 -8.86 -13.32 32.84
CA ASP A 140 -8.76 -14.07 31.57
C ASP A 140 -8.21 -15.50 31.75
N LEU A 141 -8.81 -16.46 31.03
CA LEU A 141 -8.46 -17.89 31.05
C LEU A 141 -7.03 -18.14 30.53
N HIS A 142 -6.60 -17.42 29.49
CA HIS A 142 -5.27 -17.60 28.89
C HIS A 142 -4.14 -17.00 29.73
N ALA A 143 -4.43 -15.94 30.49
CA ALA A 143 -3.48 -15.40 31.46
C ALA A 143 -3.25 -16.39 32.62
N LYS A 144 -4.30 -17.13 33.03
CA LYS A 144 -4.20 -18.16 34.06
C LYS A 144 -3.36 -19.35 33.61
N GLU A 145 -3.56 -19.88 32.41
CA GLU A 145 -2.75 -20.98 31.85
C GLU A 145 -1.27 -20.61 31.70
N TYR A 146 -0.97 -19.34 31.43
CA TYR A 146 0.40 -18.86 31.28
C TYR A 146 1.12 -18.69 32.62
N LEU A 147 0.42 -18.20 33.63
CA LEU A 147 0.94 -18.02 34.99
C LEU A 147 1.15 -19.37 35.70
N GLU A 148 0.41 -20.42 35.33
CA GLU A 148 0.63 -21.79 35.82
C GLU A 148 1.88 -22.48 35.24
N LYS A 149 2.40 -22.03 34.08
CA LYS A 149 3.61 -22.59 33.44
C LYS A 149 4.92 -22.01 33.97
N PHE A 150 4.87 -21.00 34.84
CA PHE A 150 6.06 -20.46 35.49
C PHE A 150 6.31 -21.21 36.81
N GLU A 151 7.50 -21.83 36.97
CA GLU A 151 7.85 -22.68 38.11
C GLU A 151 7.96 -21.92 39.47
N ASP A 152 7.95 -20.58 39.47
CA ASP A 152 8.18 -19.74 40.67
C ASP A 152 6.93 -19.07 41.26
N VAL A 153 5.72 -19.50 40.89
CA VAL A 153 4.48 -18.79 41.25
C VAL A 153 3.64 -19.56 42.27
N LYS A 154 3.42 -18.98 43.46
CA LYS A 154 2.47 -19.53 44.44
C LYS A 154 1.05 -19.08 44.11
N LYS A 155 0.15 -20.05 43.96
CA LYS A 155 -1.26 -19.83 43.61
C LYS A 155 -2.09 -19.59 44.88
N ILE A 156 -2.80 -18.46 44.94
CA ILE A 156 -3.83 -18.19 45.98
C ILE A 156 -5.20 -18.04 45.29
N ARG A 157 -6.28 -18.24 46.05
CA ARG A 157 -7.69 -18.30 45.61
C ARG A 157 -8.15 -17.20 44.62
N LYS A 158 -7.45 -16.07 44.52
CA LYS A 158 -7.71 -14.97 43.55
C LYS A 158 -6.42 -14.27 43.06
N GLY A 159 -5.33 -15.00 42.83
CA GLY A 159 -4.15 -14.37 42.23
C GLY A 159 -2.85 -15.15 42.37
N TYR A 160 -1.80 -14.58 41.80
CA TYR A 160 -0.44 -15.10 41.78
C TYR A 160 0.49 -14.16 42.54
N GLU A 161 1.27 -14.71 43.47
CA GLU A 161 2.25 -13.95 44.26
C GLU A 161 3.69 -14.29 43.81
N PHE A 162 4.47 -13.25 43.51
CA PHE A 162 5.91 -13.34 43.31
C PHE A 162 6.64 -12.66 44.48
N HIS A 163 7.53 -13.38 45.15
CA HIS A 163 8.45 -12.83 46.15
C HIS A 163 9.83 -12.61 45.51
N ALA A 164 10.28 -11.37 45.38
CA ALA A 164 11.63 -11.05 44.91
C ALA A 164 12.11 -9.69 45.45
N SER A 165 13.36 -9.34 45.19
CA SER A 165 13.91 -8.03 45.55
C SER A 165 13.18 -6.89 44.81
N LEU A 166 13.13 -5.69 45.38
CA LEU A 166 12.36 -4.55 44.84
C LEU A 166 12.79 -4.16 43.40
N ALA A 167 14.08 -4.29 43.08
CA ALA A 167 14.61 -4.04 41.74
C ALA A 167 14.27 -5.16 40.75
N ASP A 168 14.26 -6.42 41.21
CA ASP A 168 13.91 -7.57 40.38
C ASP A 168 12.40 -7.66 40.14
N LEU A 169 11.57 -7.20 41.08
CA LEU A 169 10.12 -7.06 40.89
C LEU A 169 9.76 -6.00 39.86
N GLN A 170 10.47 -4.86 39.84
CA GLN A 170 10.29 -3.86 38.78
C GLN A 170 10.72 -4.40 37.41
N LYS A 171 11.87 -5.09 37.32
CA LYS A 171 12.31 -5.73 36.07
C LYS A 171 11.37 -6.84 35.63
N ALA A 172 10.87 -7.65 36.57
CA ALA A 172 9.90 -8.71 36.31
C ALA A 172 8.55 -8.13 35.87
N LYS A 173 8.07 -7.04 36.48
CA LYS A 173 6.86 -6.33 36.03
C LYS A 173 7.01 -5.83 34.59
N THR A 174 8.13 -5.23 34.24
CA THR A 174 8.38 -4.78 32.86
C THR A 174 8.47 -5.95 31.87
N LYS A 175 9.15 -7.04 32.26
CA LYS A 175 9.27 -8.25 31.43
C LYS A 175 7.97 -9.02 31.27
N LEU A 176 7.18 -9.14 32.34
CA LEU A 176 5.88 -9.81 32.36
C LEU A 176 4.85 -8.97 31.60
N GLY A 177 4.86 -7.65 31.77
CA GLY A 177 3.99 -6.73 31.02
C GLY A 177 4.23 -6.77 29.50
N ALA A 178 5.49 -6.95 29.08
CA ALA A 178 5.87 -7.07 27.67
C ALA A 178 5.66 -8.47 27.07
N LYS A 179 5.28 -9.47 27.88
CA LYS A 179 5.14 -10.85 27.39
C LYS A 179 3.75 -11.06 26.79
N ARG A 180 3.77 -11.66 25.59
CA ARG A 180 2.60 -11.90 24.74
C ARG A 180 1.91 -13.19 25.19
N LEU A 181 0.61 -13.15 25.44
CA LEU A 181 -0.16 -14.30 25.93
C LEU A 181 -0.83 -15.07 24.79
N ALA A 182 -1.57 -14.35 23.95
CA ALA A 182 -2.35 -14.90 22.84
C ALA A 182 -2.52 -13.84 21.75
N GLY A 183 -2.85 -14.28 20.53
CA GLY A 183 -3.11 -13.40 19.40
C GLY A 183 -1.98 -13.34 18.38
N VAL A 184 -2.30 -12.68 17.27
CA VAL A 184 -1.37 -12.50 16.14
C VAL A 184 -0.41 -11.34 16.44
N LYS A 185 0.83 -11.43 15.95
CA LYS A 185 1.82 -10.36 16.08
C LYS A 185 1.41 -9.10 15.36
N ASP A 186 1.61 -7.95 16.01
CA ASP A 186 1.41 -6.61 15.46
C ASP A 186 -0.06 -6.25 15.22
N ILE A 187 -1.02 -6.93 15.88
CA ILE A 187 -2.46 -6.62 15.84
C ILE A 187 -2.92 -6.14 17.21
N ARG A 188 -3.00 -4.81 17.39
CA ARG A 188 -3.25 -4.19 18.69
C ARG A 188 -4.70 -4.31 19.16
N ARG A 189 -5.65 -4.15 18.24
CA ARG A 189 -7.08 -4.10 18.51
C ARG A 189 -7.88 -4.62 17.33
N THR A 190 -9.02 -5.24 17.61
CA THR A 190 -9.95 -5.76 16.59
C THR A 190 -11.36 -5.25 16.85
N PHE A 191 -12.07 -4.86 15.80
CA PHE A 191 -13.43 -4.34 15.83
C PHE A 191 -14.30 -5.14 14.87
N VAL A 192 -15.47 -5.58 15.32
CA VAL A 192 -16.43 -6.32 14.49
C VAL A 192 -17.55 -5.37 14.06
N ARG A 193 -17.75 -5.21 12.75
CA ARG A 193 -18.83 -4.39 12.19
C ARG A 193 -19.71 -5.24 11.27
N LYS A 194 -21.02 -4.97 11.29
CA LYS A 194 -21.96 -5.56 10.31
C LYS A 194 -22.06 -4.64 9.09
N GLN A 195 -21.78 -5.15 7.91
CA GLN A 195 -21.89 -4.45 6.62
C GLN A 195 -22.56 -5.39 5.62
N ASP A 196 -23.61 -4.93 4.92
CA ASP A 196 -24.30 -5.67 3.86
C ASP A 196 -24.68 -7.13 4.24
N ASP A 197 -25.20 -7.31 5.45
CA ASP A 197 -25.56 -8.60 6.08
C ASP A 197 -24.42 -9.55 6.47
N GLU A 198 -23.20 -9.05 6.47
CA GLU A 198 -21.99 -9.81 6.81
C GLU A 198 -21.23 -9.17 7.98
N PHE A 199 -20.66 -9.97 8.87
CA PHE A 199 -19.75 -9.48 9.90
C PHE A 199 -18.32 -9.44 9.35
N ILE A 200 -17.74 -8.24 9.36
CA ILE A 200 -16.36 -7.96 8.93
C ILE A 200 -15.56 -7.52 10.15
N ILE A 201 -14.32 -8.01 10.25
CA ILE A 201 -13.41 -7.65 11.33
C ILE A 201 -12.41 -6.63 10.80
N TYR A 202 -12.34 -5.46 11.44
CA TYR A 202 -11.31 -4.45 11.21
C TYR A 202 -10.25 -4.58 12.29
N THR A 203 -8.98 -4.57 11.90
CA THR A 203 -7.86 -4.64 12.85
C THR A 203 -7.05 -3.36 12.82
N GLU A 204 -6.59 -2.93 14.00
CA GLU A 204 -5.53 -1.95 14.15
C GLU A 204 -4.19 -2.68 14.19
N GLY A 205 -3.37 -2.47 13.17
CA GLY A 205 -2.19 -3.27 12.90
C GLY A 205 -2.42 -4.30 11.79
N SER A 206 -1.32 -4.73 11.17
CA SER A 206 -1.31 -5.66 10.04
C SER A 206 -0.33 -6.81 10.26
N ASN A 207 -0.81 -8.03 10.02
CA ASN A 207 0.03 -9.21 9.86
C ASN A 207 -0.70 -10.24 8.99
N LEU A 208 -0.64 -10.00 7.69
CA LEU A 208 -1.42 -10.74 6.70
C LEU A 208 -1.09 -12.24 6.70
N LYS A 209 0.18 -12.60 6.84
CA LYS A 209 0.65 -14.00 6.83
C LYS A 209 0.00 -14.85 7.91
N SER A 210 -0.05 -14.33 9.13
CA SER A 210 -0.59 -15.07 10.28
C SER A 210 -2.12 -15.14 10.23
N VAL A 211 -2.76 -14.04 9.81
CA VAL A 211 -4.23 -13.95 9.69
C VAL A 211 -4.77 -14.91 8.64
N LEU A 212 -4.13 -15.02 7.47
CA LEU A 212 -4.56 -15.94 6.40
C LEU A 212 -4.43 -17.42 6.78
N SER A 213 -3.61 -17.74 7.79
CA SER A 213 -3.44 -19.10 8.29
C SER A 213 -4.59 -19.54 9.21
N HIS A 214 -5.41 -18.60 9.70
CA HIS A 214 -6.54 -18.90 10.58
C HIS A 214 -7.70 -19.52 9.80
N GLU A 215 -8.28 -20.62 10.30
CA GLU A 215 -9.27 -21.43 9.55
C GLU A 215 -10.61 -20.71 9.32
N ALA A 216 -10.99 -19.76 10.18
CA ALA A 216 -12.25 -19.02 10.07
C ALA A 216 -12.18 -17.79 9.14
N VAL A 217 -11.03 -17.51 8.53
CA VAL A 217 -10.77 -16.31 7.73
C VAL A 217 -10.83 -16.62 6.24
N ASP A 218 -11.62 -15.83 5.51
CA ASP A 218 -11.70 -15.92 4.06
C ASP A 218 -10.43 -15.34 3.43
N ARG A 219 -9.62 -16.25 2.88
CA ARG A 219 -8.33 -15.97 2.25
C ARG A 219 -8.45 -15.18 0.94
N LYS A 220 -9.60 -15.22 0.26
CA LYS A 220 -9.78 -14.61 -1.07
C LYS A 220 -10.13 -13.13 -1.00
N ARG A 221 -10.73 -12.70 0.10
CA ARG A 221 -11.24 -11.31 0.26
C ARG A 221 -10.53 -10.49 1.30
N THR A 222 -9.86 -11.13 2.25
CA THR A 222 -9.10 -10.43 3.30
C THR A 222 -8.01 -9.55 2.69
N THR A 223 -8.01 -8.27 3.07
CA THR A 223 -7.09 -7.27 2.52
C THR A 223 -6.49 -6.40 3.63
N THR A 224 -5.38 -5.73 3.32
CA THR A 224 -4.71 -4.80 4.22
C THR A 224 -4.32 -3.54 3.46
N ASN A 225 -4.18 -2.45 4.20
CA ASN A 225 -3.62 -1.22 3.67
C ASN A 225 -2.06 -1.25 3.66
N ASP A 226 -1.43 -2.27 4.22
CA ASP A 226 0.02 -2.46 4.20
C ASP A 226 0.46 -3.14 2.89
N ILE A 227 0.90 -2.32 1.94
CA ILE A 227 1.29 -2.76 0.59
C ILE A 227 2.52 -3.66 0.65
N TYR A 228 3.45 -3.42 1.57
CA TYR A 228 4.68 -4.20 1.67
C TYR A 228 4.37 -5.63 2.16
N GLN A 229 3.44 -5.79 3.10
CA GLN A 229 2.97 -7.13 3.49
C GLN A 229 2.23 -7.86 2.36
N ILE A 230 1.45 -7.14 1.56
CA ILE A 230 0.80 -7.74 0.37
C ILE A 230 1.86 -8.23 -0.62
N TYR A 231 2.90 -7.43 -0.85
CA TYR A 231 4.03 -7.82 -1.69
C TYR A 231 4.70 -9.11 -1.19
N GLU A 232 5.02 -9.21 0.11
CA GLU A 232 5.70 -10.38 0.67
C GLU A 232 4.84 -11.65 0.69
N VAL A 233 3.53 -11.53 0.88
CA VAL A 233 2.63 -12.69 1.07
C VAL A 233 1.95 -13.12 -0.22
N LEU A 234 1.45 -12.17 -1.02
CA LEU A 234 0.63 -12.42 -2.21
C LEU A 234 1.40 -12.15 -3.52
N GLY A 235 2.52 -11.43 -3.47
CA GLY A 235 3.39 -11.18 -4.61
C GLY A 235 3.16 -9.83 -5.30
N ILE A 236 3.91 -9.61 -6.38
CA ILE A 236 4.06 -8.29 -7.02
C ILE A 236 2.78 -7.80 -7.71
N GLU A 237 2.02 -8.65 -8.40
CA GLU A 237 0.77 -8.26 -9.05
C GLU A 237 -0.34 -7.92 -8.05
N ALA A 238 -0.34 -8.58 -6.89
CA ALA A 238 -1.24 -8.24 -5.81
C ALA A 238 -0.87 -6.86 -5.22
N ALA A 239 0.43 -6.60 -5.03
CA ALA A 239 0.90 -5.29 -4.58
C ALA A 239 0.59 -4.17 -5.57
N ARG A 240 0.79 -4.42 -6.88
CA ARG A 240 0.41 -3.49 -7.96
C ARG A 240 -1.07 -3.11 -7.88
N ASN A 241 -1.96 -4.10 -7.81
CA ASN A 241 -3.40 -3.86 -7.68
C ASN A 241 -3.74 -3.14 -6.37
N ALA A 242 -3.07 -3.48 -5.27
CA ALA A 242 -3.26 -2.81 -3.98
C ALA A 242 -2.89 -1.32 -4.04
N ILE A 243 -1.78 -0.95 -4.72
CA ILE A 243 -1.39 0.45 -4.95
C ILE A 243 -2.51 1.18 -5.71
N ILE A 244 -3.03 0.59 -6.78
CA ILE A 244 -4.09 1.23 -7.60
C ILE A 244 -5.35 1.46 -6.78
N VAL A 245 -5.85 0.42 -6.11
CA VAL A 245 -7.10 0.47 -5.34
C VAL A 245 -6.98 1.41 -4.15
N GLU A 246 -5.90 1.30 -3.37
CA GLU A 246 -5.69 2.13 -2.19
C GLU A 246 -5.50 3.60 -2.57
N SER A 247 -4.71 3.88 -3.61
CA SER A 247 -4.47 5.27 -4.00
C SER A 247 -5.72 5.91 -4.60
N LYS A 248 -6.52 5.15 -5.36
CA LYS A 248 -7.83 5.62 -5.83
C LYS A 248 -8.77 5.90 -4.67
N LYS A 249 -8.85 4.99 -3.70
CA LYS A 249 -9.66 5.18 -2.49
C LYS A 249 -9.30 6.46 -1.73
N VAL A 250 -8.01 6.75 -1.59
CA VAL A 250 -7.54 7.99 -0.93
C VAL A 250 -7.99 9.27 -1.66
N LEU A 251 -8.07 9.24 -2.99
CA LEU A 251 -8.55 10.36 -3.80
C LEU A 251 -10.09 10.47 -3.79
N ASP A 252 -10.78 9.35 -3.93
CA ASP A 252 -12.25 9.26 -3.90
C ASP A 252 -12.81 9.74 -2.54
N ASP A 253 -12.16 9.36 -1.42
CA ASP A 253 -12.52 9.79 -0.06
C ASP A 253 -12.45 11.31 0.13
N GLN A 254 -11.73 12.03 -0.75
CA GLN A 254 -11.59 13.49 -0.74
C GLN A 254 -12.46 14.18 -1.81
N SER A 255 -13.33 13.42 -2.48
CA SER A 255 -14.13 13.85 -3.64
C SER A 255 -13.26 14.43 -4.78
N LEU A 256 -12.08 13.85 -4.98
CA LEU A 256 -11.18 14.22 -6.07
C LEU A 256 -11.27 13.17 -7.16
N ASP A 257 -11.75 13.58 -8.34
CA ASP A 257 -11.89 12.70 -9.49
C ASP A 257 -10.60 12.70 -10.32
N VAL A 258 -9.76 11.69 -10.11
CA VAL A 258 -8.56 11.42 -10.92
C VAL A 258 -8.74 10.10 -11.64
N ASP A 259 -8.50 10.10 -12.96
CA ASP A 259 -8.62 8.88 -13.76
C ASP A 259 -7.65 7.79 -13.29
N ILE A 260 -8.17 6.57 -13.15
CA ILE A 260 -7.43 5.39 -12.70
C ILE A 260 -6.19 5.09 -13.55
N ARG A 261 -6.19 5.49 -14.83
CA ARG A 261 -5.07 5.26 -15.75
C ARG A 261 -3.78 5.93 -15.27
N HIS A 262 -3.87 7.10 -14.63
CA HIS A 262 -2.70 7.75 -14.05
C HIS A 262 -2.10 6.91 -12.92
N MET A 263 -2.96 6.33 -12.07
CA MET A 263 -2.53 5.44 -10.97
C MET A 263 -1.96 4.13 -11.49
N MET A 264 -2.55 3.58 -12.56
CA MET A 264 -2.03 2.36 -13.22
C MET A 264 -0.61 2.56 -13.71
N ILE A 265 -0.31 3.67 -14.40
CA ILE A 265 1.04 3.95 -14.91
C ILE A 265 2.06 4.03 -13.75
N VAL A 266 1.68 4.68 -12.63
CA VAL A 266 2.55 4.79 -11.46
C VAL A 266 2.76 3.41 -10.81
N ALA A 267 1.69 2.65 -10.57
CA ALA A 267 1.77 1.31 -9.98
C ALA A 267 2.60 0.35 -10.84
N ASP A 268 2.41 0.37 -12.15
CA ASP A 268 3.19 -0.43 -13.10
C ASP A 268 4.68 -0.04 -13.03
N ARG A 269 4.98 1.26 -12.92
CA ARG A 269 6.38 1.72 -12.76
C ARG A 269 7.00 1.39 -11.42
N MET A 270 6.23 1.33 -10.35
CA MET A 270 6.72 0.91 -9.03
C MET A 270 6.99 -0.59 -8.94
N THR A 271 6.43 -1.40 -9.85
CA THR A 271 6.46 -2.87 -9.78
C THR A 271 7.21 -3.55 -10.95
N VAL A 272 7.68 -2.77 -11.92
CA VAL A 272 8.30 -3.27 -13.17
C VAL A 272 9.54 -4.14 -12.96
N THR A 273 10.31 -3.92 -11.90
CA THR A 273 11.56 -4.66 -11.63
C THR A 273 11.33 -6.01 -10.96
N GLY A 274 10.09 -6.31 -10.54
CA GLY A 274 9.77 -7.46 -9.71
C GLY A 274 9.91 -7.19 -8.20
N ASP A 275 10.53 -6.07 -7.83
CA ASP A 275 10.57 -5.54 -6.47
C ASP A 275 9.70 -4.30 -6.36
N LEU A 276 9.14 -4.05 -5.17
CA LEU A 276 8.38 -2.83 -4.90
C LEU A 276 9.34 -1.65 -4.72
N GLN A 277 9.34 -0.71 -5.67
CA GLN A 277 10.21 0.46 -5.66
C GLN A 277 9.47 1.74 -5.25
N ALA A 278 10.08 2.53 -4.37
CA ALA A 278 9.63 3.88 -4.05
C ALA A 278 9.85 4.82 -5.25
N VAL A 279 8.99 5.82 -5.46
CA VAL A 279 9.14 6.78 -6.57
C VAL A 279 10.34 7.74 -6.35
N GLY A 280 10.67 8.02 -5.09
CA GLY A 280 11.73 8.95 -4.71
C GLY A 280 13.17 8.45 -4.94
N ARG A 281 14.12 9.11 -4.27
CA ARG A 281 15.57 8.91 -4.42
C ARG A 281 16.07 7.49 -4.16
N GLN A 282 15.39 6.75 -3.28
CA GLN A 282 15.81 5.40 -2.88
C GLN A 282 15.26 4.30 -3.82
N GLY A 283 14.43 4.66 -4.80
CA GLY A 283 13.92 3.74 -5.80
C GLY A 283 14.08 4.31 -7.20
N ILE A 284 12.95 4.51 -7.89
CA ILE A 284 12.88 4.75 -9.34
C ILE A 284 13.78 5.91 -9.80
N SER A 285 13.81 7.01 -9.04
CA SER A 285 14.57 8.20 -9.43
C SER A 285 16.08 8.04 -9.23
N GLY A 286 16.50 7.30 -8.20
CA GLY A 286 17.92 7.01 -7.92
C GLY A 286 18.51 5.89 -8.77
N SER A 287 17.66 4.99 -9.30
CA SER A 287 18.08 3.88 -10.17
C SER A 287 17.98 4.20 -11.67
N LYS A 288 17.83 5.47 -12.05
CA LYS A 288 17.84 5.86 -13.48
C LYS A 288 19.18 5.52 -14.12
N GLY A 289 19.14 5.03 -15.36
CA GLY A 289 20.35 4.65 -16.10
C GLY A 289 21.28 5.83 -16.46
N SER A 290 20.73 7.04 -16.60
CA SER A 290 21.53 8.24 -16.91
C SER A 290 22.16 8.82 -15.63
N VAL A 291 23.46 9.13 -15.69
CA VAL A 291 24.19 9.82 -14.60
C VAL A 291 23.68 11.25 -14.47
N LEU A 292 23.51 11.94 -15.60
CA LEU A 292 23.01 13.32 -15.63
C LEU A 292 21.59 13.42 -15.07
N ALA A 293 20.73 12.46 -15.40
CA ALA A 293 19.37 12.40 -14.87
C ALA A 293 19.33 12.18 -13.35
N ARG A 294 20.22 11.34 -12.80
CA ARG A 294 20.34 11.13 -11.34
C ARG A 294 20.89 12.39 -10.67
N ALA A 295 21.97 12.95 -11.21
CA ALA A 295 22.64 14.13 -10.67
C ALA A 295 21.76 15.39 -10.70
N ALA A 296 20.86 15.52 -11.69
CA ALA A 296 19.89 16.61 -11.77
C ALA A 296 18.70 16.46 -10.81
N PHE A 297 18.44 15.25 -10.29
CA PHE A 297 17.36 15.00 -9.36
C PHE A 297 17.76 15.31 -7.91
N GLU A 298 18.87 14.73 -7.42
CA GLU A 298 19.41 14.96 -6.07
C GLU A 298 20.89 14.52 -6.01
N GLU A 299 21.63 14.95 -4.98
CA GLU A 299 23.01 14.49 -4.68
C GLU A 299 24.00 14.55 -5.87
N THR A 300 24.00 15.67 -6.59
CA THR A 300 24.78 15.87 -7.83
C THR A 300 26.25 15.49 -7.69
N GLU A 301 26.94 15.97 -6.65
CA GLU A 301 28.37 15.72 -6.43
C GLU A 301 28.68 14.22 -6.33
N ARG A 302 27.88 13.49 -5.54
CA ARG A 302 28.07 12.05 -5.30
C ARG A 302 27.89 11.25 -6.58
N HIS A 303 26.85 11.55 -7.37
CA HIS A 303 26.58 10.83 -8.61
C HIS A 303 27.66 11.06 -9.66
N ILE A 304 28.11 12.31 -9.84
CA ILE A 304 29.15 12.64 -10.83
C ILE A 304 30.50 12.05 -10.43
N LEU A 305 30.88 12.13 -9.15
CA LEU A 305 32.14 11.59 -8.65
C LEU A 305 32.19 10.07 -8.79
N ASN A 306 31.13 9.37 -8.40
CA ASN A 306 31.04 7.92 -8.57
C ASN A 306 31.11 7.53 -10.05
N ALA A 307 30.35 8.21 -10.91
CA ALA A 307 30.38 7.95 -12.35
C ALA A 307 31.78 8.16 -12.95
N ALA A 308 32.52 9.17 -12.50
CA ALA A 308 33.90 9.40 -12.92
C ALA A 308 34.86 8.29 -12.46
N ILE A 309 34.71 7.79 -11.23
CA ILE A 309 35.51 6.68 -10.69
C ILE A 309 35.25 5.38 -11.46
N TYR A 310 33.97 5.06 -11.73
CA TYR A 310 33.58 3.82 -12.40
C TYR A 310 33.62 3.91 -13.93
N GLY A 311 33.87 5.09 -14.50
CA GLY A 311 33.86 5.32 -15.95
C GLY A 311 32.49 5.09 -16.58
N GLU A 312 31.40 5.49 -15.90
CA GLU A 312 30.04 5.35 -16.43
C GLU A 312 29.83 6.23 -17.68
N VAL A 313 29.10 5.69 -18.66
CA VAL A 313 28.79 6.37 -19.93
C VAL A 313 27.30 6.70 -19.97
N ASP A 314 26.98 7.97 -20.22
CA ASP A 314 25.60 8.41 -20.41
C ASP A 314 25.16 8.27 -21.87
N THR A 315 23.99 7.67 -22.11
CA THR A 315 23.48 7.39 -23.46
C THR A 315 22.54 8.47 -23.99
N LEU A 316 22.22 9.47 -23.18
CA LEU A 316 21.40 10.63 -23.56
C LEU A 316 20.00 10.29 -24.10
N ARG A 317 19.34 9.25 -23.55
CA ARG A 317 18.05 8.76 -24.07
C ARG A 317 16.83 9.33 -23.34
N GLY A 318 17.02 9.89 -22.17
CA GLY A 318 15.96 10.44 -21.33
C GLY A 318 15.70 11.92 -21.58
N VAL A 319 14.77 12.49 -20.84
CA VAL A 319 14.35 13.89 -21.01
C VAL A 319 15.33 14.86 -20.35
N ALA A 320 15.79 14.55 -19.13
CA ALA A 320 16.58 15.48 -18.32
C ALA A 320 17.97 15.74 -18.91
N GLU A 321 18.68 14.68 -19.26
CA GLU A 321 19.98 14.74 -19.95
C GLU A 321 19.95 15.56 -21.25
N ASN A 322 18.93 15.38 -22.09
CA ASN A 322 18.79 16.09 -23.36
C ASN A 322 18.54 17.58 -23.14
N ILE A 323 17.74 17.95 -22.14
CA ILE A 323 17.53 19.35 -21.75
C ILE A 323 18.83 19.99 -21.30
N ILE A 324 19.62 19.29 -20.47
CA ILE A 324 20.88 19.81 -19.92
C ILE A 324 21.90 20.10 -21.03
N ILE A 325 21.97 19.23 -22.05
CA ILE A 325 22.92 19.36 -23.16
C ILE A 325 22.38 20.28 -24.27
N GLY A 326 21.10 20.62 -24.26
CA GLY A 326 20.45 21.45 -25.27
C GLY A 326 20.05 20.68 -26.54
N GLN A 327 19.84 19.37 -26.44
CA GLN A 327 19.30 18.53 -27.50
C GLN A 327 17.77 18.48 -27.46
N SER A 328 17.14 18.12 -28.58
CA SER A 328 15.69 17.91 -28.62
C SER A 328 15.30 16.71 -27.75
N VAL A 329 14.27 16.90 -26.93
CA VAL A 329 13.77 15.84 -26.03
C VAL A 329 13.04 14.75 -26.82
N PRO A 330 13.22 13.46 -26.48
CA PRO A 330 12.60 12.34 -27.20
C PRO A 330 11.15 12.09 -26.74
N VAL A 331 10.36 13.16 -26.60
CA VAL A 331 8.93 13.14 -26.23
C VAL A 331 8.17 14.20 -27.02
N GLY A 332 6.87 14.00 -27.23
CA GLY A 332 6.02 14.89 -28.01
C GLY A 332 6.53 15.03 -29.45
N THR A 333 6.65 16.27 -29.93
CA THR A 333 7.08 16.58 -31.30
C THR A 333 8.52 16.16 -31.61
N GLY A 334 9.36 15.95 -30.59
CA GLY A 334 10.74 15.47 -30.77
C GLY A 334 10.86 14.00 -31.17
N THR A 335 9.74 13.26 -31.23
CA THR A 335 9.70 11.85 -31.66
C THR A 335 9.46 11.67 -33.17
N VAL A 336 9.10 12.74 -33.88
CA VAL A 336 8.73 12.67 -35.29
C VAL A 336 9.91 13.01 -36.18
N GLU A 337 10.26 12.09 -37.08
CA GLU A 337 11.22 12.33 -38.16
C GLU A 337 10.48 12.63 -39.46
N LEU A 338 10.88 13.71 -40.14
CA LEU A 338 10.29 14.13 -41.41
C LEU A 338 11.13 13.65 -42.58
N GLY A 339 10.53 12.84 -43.45
CA GLY A 339 11.11 12.44 -44.73
C GLY A 339 10.37 13.11 -45.88
N ILE A 340 11.10 13.66 -46.85
CA ILE A 340 10.52 14.22 -48.07
C ILE A 340 10.87 13.30 -49.24
N LYS A 341 9.86 12.89 -50.02
CA LYS A 341 10.09 12.19 -51.29
C LYS A 341 10.53 13.20 -52.36
N LEU A 342 11.81 13.14 -52.71
CA LEU A 342 12.40 14.03 -53.72
C LEU A 342 11.75 13.85 -55.11
N ASP A 343 11.30 12.64 -55.46
CA ASP A 343 10.66 12.33 -56.74
C ASP A 343 9.35 13.09 -56.99
N SER A 344 8.65 13.51 -55.93
CA SER A 344 7.41 14.29 -56.03
C SER A 344 7.62 15.78 -56.28
N ILE A 345 8.84 16.30 -56.12
CA ILE A 345 9.14 17.74 -56.24
C ILE A 345 9.33 18.15 -57.71
N GLY A 346 9.71 17.22 -58.59
CA GLY A 346 10.00 17.49 -60.01
C GLY A 346 8.81 17.39 -60.98
N LYS A 347 7.61 17.00 -60.53
CA LYS A 347 6.42 16.88 -61.41
C LYS A 347 5.56 18.15 -61.43
N LYS A 348 6.17 19.34 -61.47
CA LYS A 348 5.49 20.53 -61.97
C LYS A 348 5.75 20.61 -63.48
N LYS A 349 4.72 20.21 -64.23
CA LYS A 349 4.62 20.26 -65.69
C LYS A 349 4.93 21.66 -66.22
N GLU A 350 5.68 21.70 -67.32
CA GLU A 350 5.68 22.77 -68.33
C GLU A 350 4.27 23.11 -68.82
#